data_AF-A0A285UVC0-F1
#
_entry.id   AF-A0A285UVC0-F1
#
_cell.length_a   1.000
_cell.length_b   1.000
_cell.length_c   1.000
_cell.angle_alpha   90.00
_cell.angle_beta   90.00
_cell.angle_gamma   90.00
#
_symmetry.space_group_name_H-M   'P 1'
#
loop_
_entity.id
_entity.type
_entity.pdbx_description
1 polymer ?
#
loop_
_entity_poly.entity_id
_entity_poly.type
_entity_poly.pdbx_seq_one_letter_code
_entity_poly.pdbx_strand_id
1 'polypeptide(L)'
;MTTKGQHIYFMRPVGMVGPIKIGCSASVGERLESLAVWSPFKLEILYTEPGGYKLEQKIHQAFADYHSHREWFHPGERLLASIGRLLNGEKIEAAIDLTVPRGSIRNVARKPRRPVPEYQKELRSYRSRKYWAEKRVEKARGQAMFAPESINAIIYAWEGSWREKRMDGKRPTPEQFALLDDFLADPHKYCLTREEKWPKRTAA
;
A
#
# COMPACT_ATOMS: atom_id res chain seq x y z
N MET A 1 -37.45 0.65 1.97
CA MET A 1 -35.99 0.50 2.08
C MET A 1 -35.39 0.75 0.70
N THR A 2 -35.05 1.99 0.38
CA THR A 2 -34.35 2.34 -0.87
C THR A 2 -32.92 1.84 -0.75
N THR A 3 -32.53 0.89 -1.59
CA THR A 3 -31.13 0.50 -1.78
C THR A 3 -30.34 1.75 -2.14
N LYS A 4 -29.56 2.31 -1.19
CA LYS A 4 -28.66 3.43 -1.46
C LYS A 4 -27.62 2.94 -2.47
N GLY A 5 -27.85 3.22 -3.74
CA GLY A 5 -26.87 3.01 -4.80
C GLY A 5 -25.63 3.85 -4.54
N GLN A 6 -24.49 3.40 -5.03
CA GLN A 6 -23.29 4.23 -5.07
C GLN A 6 -23.46 5.29 -6.15
N HIS A 7 -22.93 6.49 -5.91
CA HIS A 7 -22.94 7.60 -6.85
C HIS A 7 -21.52 8.11 -7.07
N ILE A 8 -21.20 8.41 -8.33
CA ILE A 8 -20.06 9.25 -8.67
C ILE A 8 -20.44 10.69 -8.36
N TYR A 9 -19.48 11.46 -7.84
CA TYR A 9 -19.65 12.89 -7.60
C TYR A 9 -18.43 13.69 -8.06
N PHE A 10 -18.72 14.92 -8.47
CA PHE A 10 -17.73 15.97 -8.70
C PHE A 10 -18.00 17.08 -7.69
N MET A 11 -16.98 17.53 -6.96
CA MET A 11 -17.10 18.64 -6.02
C MET A 11 -15.89 19.57 -6.10
N ARG A 12 -16.06 20.82 -5.68
CA ARG A 12 -14.98 21.82 -5.63
C ARG A 12 -15.24 22.85 -4.53
N PRO A 13 -14.27 23.72 -4.21
CA PRO A 13 -14.53 24.90 -3.39
C PRO A 13 -15.50 25.88 -4.04
N VAL A 14 -16.43 26.43 -3.26
CA VAL A 14 -17.42 27.43 -3.70
C VAL A 14 -16.71 28.67 -4.21
N GLY A 15 -17.14 29.17 -5.37
CA GLY A 15 -16.59 30.39 -5.98
C GLY A 15 -15.20 30.23 -6.60
N MET A 16 -14.67 29.00 -6.67
CA MET A 16 -13.39 28.69 -7.29
C MET A 16 -13.57 27.78 -8.50
N VAL A 17 -12.69 27.87 -9.49
CA VAL A 17 -12.73 26.99 -10.67
C VAL A 17 -12.22 25.58 -10.33
N GLY A 18 -11.36 25.45 -9.31
CA GLY A 18 -10.86 24.18 -8.79
C GLY A 18 -10.06 24.37 -7.50
N PRO A 19 -9.41 23.33 -6.95
CA PRO A 19 -9.32 21.96 -7.49
C PRO A 19 -10.64 21.21 -7.45
N ILE A 20 -10.77 20.17 -8.29
CA ILE A 20 -11.99 19.37 -8.44
C ILE A 20 -11.74 17.98 -7.87
N LYS A 21 -12.57 17.55 -6.92
CA LYS A 21 -12.55 16.18 -6.42
C LYS A 21 -13.53 15.33 -7.20
N ILE A 22 -13.07 14.16 -7.59
CA ILE A 22 -13.88 13.14 -8.26
C ILE A 22 -13.87 11.89 -7.37
N GLY A 23 -15.03 11.44 -6.92
CA GLY A 23 -15.10 10.26 -6.05
C GLY A 23 -16.40 9.48 -6.17
N CYS A 24 -16.48 8.37 -5.45
CA CYS A 24 -17.66 7.52 -5.34
C CYS A 24 -18.12 7.42 -3.88
N SER A 25 -19.43 7.50 -3.62
CA SER A 25 -20.01 7.30 -2.28
C SER A 25 -21.46 6.80 -2.35
N ALA A 26 -21.89 6.01 -1.36
CA ALA A 26 -23.31 5.67 -1.16
C ALA A 26 -24.10 6.81 -0.47
N SER A 27 -23.40 7.78 0.12
CA SER A 27 -23.97 9.00 0.69
C SER A 27 -23.07 10.18 0.35
N VAL A 28 -23.37 10.88 -0.74
CA VAL A 28 -22.53 12.01 -1.21
C VAL A 28 -22.62 13.20 -0.26
N GLY A 29 -23.79 13.46 0.34
CA GLY A 29 -23.99 14.53 1.32
C GLY A 29 -23.13 14.37 2.58
N GLU A 30 -23.22 13.21 3.24
CA GLU A 30 -22.36 12.89 4.40
C GLU A 30 -20.87 12.96 4.04
N ARG A 31 -20.52 12.56 2.81
CA ARG A 31 -19.14 12.66 2.32
C ARG A 31 -18.69 14.11 2.14
N LEU A 32 -19.55 14.98 1.62
CA LEU A 32 -19.29 16.42 1.51
C LEU A 32 -19.03 17.02 2.90
N GLU A 33 -19.90 16.76 3.87
CA GLU A 33 -19.76 17.24 5.25
C GLU A 33 -18.44 16.77 5.87
N SER A 34 -18.15 15.48 5.75
CA SER A 34 -16.90 14.89 6.27
C SER A 34 -15.65 15.52 5.66
N LEU A 35 -15.66 15.85 4.37
CA LEU A 35 -14.54 16.51 3.69
C LEU A 35 -14.45 18.00 4.03
N ALA A 36 -15.59 18.66 4.21
CA ALA A 36 -15.67 20.08 4.54
C ALA A 36 -14.99 20.39 5.89
N VAL A 37 -15.02 19.47 6.86
CA VAL A 37 -14.33 19.62 8.16
C VAL A 37 -12.83 19.92 8.01
N TRP A 38 -12.20 19.36 6.98
CA TRP A 38 -10.76 19.49 6.75
C TRP A 38 -10.41 20.48 5.63
N SER A 39 -11.41 21.12 5.04
CA SER A 39 -11.23 22.07 3.95
C SER A 39 -11.22 23.50 4.49
N PRO A 40 -10.21 24.33 4.18
CA PRO A 40 -10.23 25.74 4.55
C PRO A 40 -11.30 26.53 3.78
N PHE A 41 -11.84 25.98 2.70
CA PHE A 41 -12.90 26.58 1.89
C PHE A 41 -14.18 25.74 1.94
N LYS A 42 -15.35 26.40 1.88
CA LYS A 42 -16.63 25.72 1.74
C LYS A 42 -16.66 24.94 0.43
N LEU A 43 -17.13 23.68 0.48
CA LEU A 43 -17.22 22.81 -0.69
C LEU A 43 -18.66 22.77 -1.25
N GLU A 44 -18.78 22.61 -2.56
CA GLU A 44 -20.03 22.39 -3.28
C GLU A 44 -19.94 21.13 -4.14
N ILE A 45 -21.05 20.40 -4.24
CA ILE A 45 -21.22 19.31 -5.20
C ILE A 45 -21.65 19.95 -6.53
N LEU A 46 -20.88 19.69 -7.58
CA LEU A 46 -21.19 20.13 -8.94
C LEU A 46 -22.12 19.17 -9.63
N TYR A 47 -21.88 17.87 -9.47
CA TYR A 47 -22.58 16.84 -10.21
C TYR A 47 -22.59 15.53 -9.45
N THR A 48 -23.67 14.76 -9.60
CA THR A 48 -23.78 13.38 -9.11
C THR A 48 -24.54 12.50 -10.08
N GLU A 49 -24.11 11.25 -10.21
CA GLU A 49 -24.80 10.25 -11.03
C GLU A 49 -24.64 8.85 -10.40
N PRO A 50 -25.65 7.96 -10.47
CA PRO A 50 -25.48 6.56 -10.08
C PRO A 50 -24.26 5.92 -10.75
N GLY A 51 -23.45 5.20 -9.98
CA GLY A 51 -22.25 4.57 -10.48
C GLY A 51 -21.55 3.74 -9.42
N GLY A 52 -20.25 3.49 -9.58
CA GLY A 52 -19.47 2.73 -8.61
C GLY A 52 -17.97 2.87 -8.82
N TYR A 53 -17.19 2.24 -7.95
CA TYR A 53 -15.73 2.34 -7.96
C TYR A 53 -15.07 2.01 -9.32
N LYS A 54 -15.68 1.14 -10.14
CA LYS A 54 -15.18 0.84 -11.49
C LYS A 54 -15.32 2.04 -12.43
N LEU A 55 -16.43 2.77 -12.36
CA LEU A 55 -16.66 3.97 -13.17
C LEU A 55 -15.76 5.12 -12.69
N GLU A 56 -15.67 5.30 -11.37
CA GLU A 56 -14.72 6.24 -10.75
C GLU A 56 -13.29 6.02 -11.25
N GLN A 57 -12.82 4.78 -11.23
CA GLN A 57 -11.49 4.43 -11.70
C GLN A 57 -11.26 4.81 -13.16
N LYS A 58 -12.24 4.58 -14.04
CA LYS A 58 -12.14 4.97 -15.46
C LYS A 58 -12.07 6.49 -15.61
N ILE A 59 -12.88 7.24 -14.86
CA ILE A 59 -12.83 8.70 -14.86
C ILE A 59 -11.47 9.21 -14.37
N HIS A 60 -10.95 8.62 -13.28
CA HIS A 60 -9.61 8.94 -12.77
C HIS A 60 -8.53 8.66 -13.81
N GLN A 61 -8.65 7.60 -14.60
CA GLN A 61 -7.71 7.29 -15.69
C GLN A 61 -7.84 8.27 -16.86
N ALA A 62 -9.06 8.67 -17.24
CA ALA A 62 -9.31 9.63 -18.32
C ALA A 62 -8.78 11.04 -18.01
N PHE A 63 -8.68 11.39 -16.72
CA PHE A 63 -8.16 12.67 -16.24
C PHE A 63 -6.87 12.55 -15.42
N ALA A 64 -6.14 11.44 -15.57
CA ALA A 64 -4.91 11.22 -14.80
C ALA A 64 -3.83 12.29 -15.06
N ASP A 65 -3.84 12.90 -16.24
CA ASP A 65 -2.99 14.04 -16.62
C ASP A 65 -3.31 15.33 -15.85
N TYR A 66 -4.52 15.47 -15.31
CA TYR A 66 -4.91 16.57 -14.42
C TYR A 66 -4.84 16.20 -12.94
N HIS A 67 -4.39 14.99 -12.60
CA HIS A 67 -4.30 14.57 -11.21
C HIS A 67 -3.37 15.50 -10.40
N SER A 68 -3.87 16.01 -9.28
CA SER A 68 -3.09 16.83 -8.36
C SER A 68 -2.57 15.97 -7.21
N HIS A 69 -3.47 15.51 -6.36
CA HIS A 69 -3.14 14.68 -5.20
C HIS A 69 -4.37 13.93 -4.72
N ARG A 70 -4.17 12.72 -4.18
CA ARG A 70 -5.26 11.83 -3.74
C ARG A 70 -6.33 11.68 -4.83
N GLU A 71 -7.52 12.23 -4.65
CA GLU A 71 -8.64 12.20 -5.60
C GLU A 71 -9.00 13.61 -6.11
N TRP A 72 -8.08 14.57 -5.97
CA TRP A 72 -8.21 15.95 -6.43
C TRP A 72 -7.47 16.15 -7.74
N PHE A 73 -8.09 16.92 -8.63
CA PHE A 73 -7.65 17.20 -9.99
C PHE A 73 -7.57 18.71 -10.21
N HIS A 74 -6.58 19.14 -10.98
CA HIS A 74 -6.49 20.50 -11.50
C HIS A 74 -7.65 20.75 -12.48
N PRO A 75 -8.19 21.98 -12.55
CA PRO A 75 -9.29 22.30 -13.44
C PRO A 75 -8.81 22.49 -14.88
N GLY A 76 -8.43 21.38 -15.53
CA GLY A 76 -8.03 21.37 -16.93
C GLY A 76 -9.20 21.54 -17.89
N GLU A 77 -8.94 22.09 -19.07
CA GLU A 77 -9.96 22.43 -20.08
C GLU A 77 -10.92 21.27 -20.37
N ARG A 78 -10.38 20.07 -20.62
CA ARG A 78 -11.20 18.87 -20.91
C ARG A 78 -12.06 18.44 -19.73
N LEU A 79 -11.56 18.55 -18.50
CA LEU A 79 -12.34 18.22 -17.31
C LEU A 79 -13.48 19.22 -17.10
N LEU A 80 -13.20 20.52 -17.26
CA LEU A 80 -14.21 21.57 -17.17
C LEU A 80 -15.27 21.44 -18.27
N ALA A 81 -14.86 21.16 -19.51
CA ALA A 81 -15.78 20.91 -20.61
C ALA A 81 -16.70 19.72 -20.35
N SER A 82 -16.15 18.60 -19.85
CA SER A 82 -16.96 17.44 -19.46
C SER A 82 -17.95 17.79 -18.34
N ILE A 83 -17.55 18.54 -17.31
CA ILE A 83 -18.48 18.98 -16.25
C ILE A 83 -19.59 19.88 -16.82
N GLY A 84 -19.27 20.79 -17.74
CA GLY A 84 -20.28 21.60 -18.43
C GLY A 84 -21.33 20.76 -19.15
N ARG A 85 -20.90 19.72 -19.87
CA ARG A 85 -21.80 18.76 -20.54
C ARG A 85 -22.67 17.99 -19.53
N LEU A 86 -22.09 17.54 -18.43
CA LEU A 86 -22.83 16.89 -17.34
C LEU A 86 -23.90 17.80 -16.73
N LEU A 87 -23.57 19.07 -16.49
CA LEU A 87 -24.52 20.07 -15.99
C LEU A 87 -25.64 20.37 -16.99
N ASN A 88 -25.38 20.22 -18.28
CA ASN A 88 -26.38 20.32 -19.35
C ASN A 88 -27.22 19.04 -19.52
N GLY A 89 -27.09 18.06 -18.63
CA GLY A 89 -27.93 16.86 -18.58
C GLY A 89 -27.33 15.63 -19.26
N GLU A 90 -26.11 15.70 -19.79
CA GLU A 90 -25.44 14.53 -20.34
C GLU A 90 -25.02 13.53 -19.24
N LYS A 91 -24.92 12.26 -19.62
CA LYS A 91 -24.41 11.18 -18.75
C LYS A 91 -22.90 11.10 -18.78
N ILE A 92 -22.30 10.52 -17.74
CA ILE A 92 -20.84 10.35 -17.61
C ILE A 92 -20.23 9.69 -18.86
N GLU A 93 -20.84 8.62 -19.37
CA GLU A 93 -20.34 7.87 -20.52
C GLU A 93 -20.37 8.67 -21.83
N ALA A 94 -21.23 9.68 -21.93
CA ALA A 94 -21.32 10.55 -23.11
C ALA A 94 -20.44 11.80 -22.98
N ALA A 95 -20.36 12.37 -21.77
CA ALA A 95 -19.63 13.60 -21.48
C ALA A 95 -18.11 13.39 -21.36
N ILE A 96 -17.68 12.17 -21.03
CA ILE A 96 -16.28 11.80 -20.80
C ILE A 96 -15.93 10.61 -21.68
N ASP A 97 -14.87 10.75 -22.48
CA ASP A 97 -14.31 9.62 -23.21
C ASP A 97 -13.58 8.68 -22.23
N LEU A 98 -14.29 7.64 -21.78
CA LEU A 98 -13.76 6.61 -20.87
C LEU A 98 -12.95 5.52 -21.58
N THR A 99 -12.83 5.58 -22.92
CA THR A 99 -12.14 4.55 -23.71
C THR A 99 -10.64 4.82 -23.84
N VAL A 100 -10.22 6.06 -23.64
CA VAL A 100 -8.82 6.49 -23.78
C VAL A 100 -8.22 6.84 -22.41
N PRO A 101 -7.62 5.88 -21.68
CA PRO A 101 -6.95 6.17 -20.42
C PRO A 101 -5.70 7.01 -20.66
N ARG A 102 -5.50 8.07 -19.86
CA ARG A 102 -4.34 8.97 -19.95
C ARG A 102 -3.29 8.73 -18.88
N GLY A 103 -3.48 7.72 -18.06
CA GLY A 103 -2.52 7.33 -17.03
C GLY A 103 -3.19 6.69 -15.83
N SER A 104 -2.51 6.75 -14.69
CA SER A 104 -3.01 6.24 -13.42
C SER A 104 -2.64 7.19 -12.30
N ILE A 105 -3.65 7.63 -11.53
CA ILE A 105 -3.46 8.49 -10.35
C ILE A 105 -2.64 7.81 -9.24
N ARG A 106 -2.46 6.48 -9.31
CA ARG A 106 -1.64 5.71 -8.35
C ARG A 106 -0.15 5.77 -8.66
N ASN A 107 0.23 6.23 -9.85
CA ASN A 107 1.62 6.21 -10.35
C ASN A 107 2.27 7.59 -10.39
N VAL A 108 1.53 8.66 -10.10
CA VAL A 108 2.06 10.02 -10.14
C VAL A 108 2.94 10.23 -8.89
N ALA A 109 4.26 10.24 -9.12
CA ALA A 109 5.29 10.59 -8.14
C ALA A 109 5.59 9.59 -7.00
N ARG A 110 5.62 8.27 -7.26
CA ARG A 110 6.58 7.47 -6.47
C ARG A 110 7.97 7.90 -6.92
N LYS A 111 8.68 8.70 -6.10
CA LYS A 111 10.13 8.92 -6.26
C LYS A 111 10.74 7.56 -6.61
N PRO A 112 11.60 7.46 -7.65
CA PRO A 112 12.23 6.19 -7.98
C PRO A 112 12.84 5.65 -6.70
N ARG A 113 12.37 4.46 -6.27
CA ARG A 113 12.89 3.85 -5.06
C ARG A 113 14.38 3.69 -5.30
N ARG A 114 15.22 4.21 -4.39
CA ARG A 114 16.66 3.96 -4.46
C ARG A 114 16.86 2.45 -4.63
N PRO A 115 17.71 2.00 -5.57
CA PRO A 115 17.95 0.58 -5.76
C PRO A 115 18.37 -0.01 -4.41
N VAL A 116 17.66 -1.07 -3.99
CA VAL A 116 18.02 -1.79 -2.77
C VAL A 116 19.38 -2.42 -3.02
N PRO A 117 20.43 -2.13 -2.21
CA PRO A 117 21.73 -2.75 -2.38
C PRO A 117 21.63 -4.29 -2.39
N GLU A 118 22.44 -4.97 -3.20
CA GLU A 118 22.38 -6.44 -3.35
C GLU A 118 22.47 -7.17 -2.00
N TYR A 119 23.35 -6.72 -1.09
CA TYR A 119 23.48 -7.32 0.24
C TYR A 119 22.18 -7.24 1.06
N GLN A 120 21.36 -6.19 0.88
CA GLN A 120 20.06 -6.07 1.55
C GLN A 120 19.00 -6.96 0.90
N LYS A 121 19.07 -7.19 -0.42
CA LYS A 121 18.18 -8.15 -1.09
C LYS A 121 18.46 -9.57 -0.59
N GLU A 122 19.74 -9.93 -0.49
CA GLU A 122 20.21 -11.21 0.01
C GLU A 122 19.76 -11.44 1.47
N LEU A 123 19.99 -10.45 2.36
CA LEU A 123 19.49 -10.49 3.75
C LEU A 123 17.97 -10.69 3.82
N ARG A 124 17.19 -9.94 3.01
CA ARG A 124 15.72 -10.08 2.97
C ARG A 124 15.31 -11.49 2.54
N SER A 125 15.98 -12.05 1.54
CA SER A 125 15.76 -13.43 1.09
C SER A 125 15.99 -14.42 2.24
N TYR A 126 17.13 -14.36 2.93
CA TYR A 126 17.43 -15.26 4.04
C TYR A 126 16.47 -15.08 5.22
N ARG A 127 16.07 -13.85 5.57
CA ARG A 127 15.06 -13.60 6.61
C ARG A 127 13.73 -14.25 6.28
N SER A 128 13.26 -14.08 5.04
CA SER A 128 12.01 -14.70 4.60
C SER A 128 12.13 -16.23 4.58
N ARG A 129 13.21 -16.79 4.05
CA ARG A 129 13.44 -18.24 4.02
C ARG A 129 13.49 -18.83 5.44
N LYS A 130 14.18 -18.17 6.38
CA LYS A 130 14.24 -18.55 7.80
C LYS A 130 12.86 -18.55 8.44
N TYR A 131 12.10 -17.47 8.29
CA TYR A 131 10.75 -17.37 8.83
C TYR A 131 9.85 -18.51 8.33
N TRP A 132 9.91 -18.80 7.02
CA TRP A 132 9.13 -19.89 6.45
C TRP A 132 9.63 -21.27 6.88
N ALA A 133 10.94 -21.44 7.08
CA ALA A 133 11.49 -22.66 7.68
C ALA A 133 10.93 -22.89 9.09
N GLU A 134 10.94 -21.89 9.97
CA GLU A 134 10.33 -21.97 11.31
C GLU A 134 8.84 -22.33 11.22
N LYS A 135 8.09 -21.66 10.33
CA LYS A 135 6.65 -21.94 10.14
C LYS A 135 6.34 -23.33 9.59
N ARG A 136 7.19 -23.90 8.74
CA ARG A 136 7.03 -25.29 8.27
C ARG A 136 7.20 -26.28 9.42
N VAL A 137 8.22 -26.10 10.26
CA VAL A 137 8.45 -26.99 11.41
C VAL A 137 7.35 -26.81 12.46
N GLU A 138 6.92 -25.57 12.74
CA GLU A 138 5.80 -25.27 13.63
C GLU A 138 4.52 -26.00 13.20
N LYS A 139 4.18 -25.91 11.90
CA LYS A 139 3.01 -26.61 11.35
C LYS A 139 3.14 -28.13 11.48
N ALA A 140 4.32 -28.68 11.24
CA ALA A 140 4.55 -30.12 11.30
C ALA A 140 4.55 -30.69 12.74
N ARG A 141 5.08 -29.93 13.71
CA ARG A 141 5.16 -30.36 15.12
C ARG A 141 3.95 -29.93 15.95
N GLY A 142 3.06 -29.07 15.41
CA GLY A 142 1.87 -28.60 16.11
C GLY A 142 2.15 -27.66 17.28
N GLN A 143 3.37 -27.11 17.38
CA GLN A 143 3.80 -26.20 18.45
C GLN A 143 4.79 -25.17 17.94
N ALA A 144 4.99 -24.08 18.68
CA ALA A 144 5.92 -23.02 18.28
C ALA A 144 7.37 -23.52 18.21
N MET A 145 8.02 -23.28 17.07
CA MET A 145 9.39 -23.70 16.79
C MET A 145 10.24 -22.50 16.37
N PHE A 146 11.48 -22.45 16.85
CA PHE A 146 12.35 -21.30 16.70
C PHE A 146 13.71 -21.72 16.16
N ALA A 147 14.29 -20.91 15.26
CA ALA A 147 15.65 -21.10 14.84
C ALA A 147 16.61 -20.96 16.03
N PRO A 148 17.72 -21.74 16.05
CA PRO A 148 18.71 -21.71 17.11
C PRO A 148 19.44 -20.37 17.13
N GLU A 149 20.11 -20.07 18.26
CA GLU A 149 20.78 -18.78 18.45
C GLU A 149 21.92 -18.56 17.45
N SER A 150 22.61 -19.61 17.03
CA SER A 150 23.63 -19.54 15.97
C SER A 150 23.10 -18.96 14.66
N ILE A 151 21.90 -19.34 14.25
CA ILE A 151 21.23 -18.82 13.04
C ILE A 151 20.75 -17.39 13.25
N ASN A 152 20.16 -17.09 14.41
CA ASN A 152 19.68 -15.74 14.71
C ASN A 152 20.84 -14.73 14.79
N ALA A 153 21.95 -15.11 15.43
CA ALA A 153 23.14 -14.27 15.57
C ALA A 153 23.72 -13.87 14.22
N ILE A 154 23.77 -14.80 13.25
CA ILE A 154 24.23 -14.50 11.88
C ILE A 154 23.31 -13.47 11.22
N ILE A 155 21.99 -13.66 11.29
CA ILE A 155 21.01 -12.74 10.68
C ILE A 155 21.06 -11.36 11.35
N TYR A 156 21.22 -11.29 12.67
CA TYR A 156 21.30 -10.01 13.40
C TYR A 156 22.60 -9.27 13.12
N ALA A 157 23.74 -9.99 13.09
CA ALA A 157 25.02 -9.40 12.70
C ALA A 157 24.97 -8.84 11.26
N TRP A 158 24.26 -9.53 10.36
CA TRP A 158 24.06 -9.08 8.99
C TRP A 158 23.08 -7.90 8.87
N GLU A 159 22.02 -7.87 9.68
CA GLU A 159 21.09 -6.74 9.71
C GLU A 159 21.73 -5.45 10.23
N GLY A 160 22.72 -5.57 11.12
CA GLY A 160 23.34 -4.43 11.79
C GLY A 160 22.41 -3.80 12.83
N SER A 161 22.93 -2.83 13.57
CA SER A 161 22.19 -2.17 14.63
C SER A 161 21.29 -1.06 14.10
N TRP A 162 20.14 -0.88 14.75
CA TRP A 162 19.27 0.27 14.49
C TRP A 162 19.95 1.60 14.85
N ARG A 163 20.87 1.60 15.82
CA ARG A 163 21.60 2.81 16.27
C ARG A 163 22.49 3.37 15.17
N GLU A 164 23.25 2.50 14.49
CA GLU A 164 24.11 2.88 13.37
C GLU A 164 23.37 2.91 12.03
N LYS A 165 22.03 2.96 12.04
CA LYS A 165 21.18 2.90 10.84
C LYS A 165 21.54 1.71 9.93
N ARG A 166 21.99 0.59 10.51
CA ARG A 166 22.41 -0.65 9.83
C ARG A 166 23.68 -0.52 8.99
N MET A 167 24.46 0.54 9.18
CA MET A 167 25.74 0.74 8.48
C MET A 167 26.83 -0.22 8.98
N ASP A 168 26.64 -0.80 10.17
CA ASP A 168 27.49 -1.77 10.84
C ASP A 168 27.15 -3.24 10.49
N GLY A 169 26.20 -3.46 9.58
CA GLY A 169 25.81 -4.80 9.14
C GLY A 169 26.97 -5.53 8.45
N LYS A 170 27.28 -6.73 8.94
CA LYS A 170 28.38 -7.57 8.43
C LYS A 170 27.82 -8.71 7.61
N ARG A 171 28.16 -8.76 6.31
CA ARG A 171 27.77 -9.89 5.47
C ARG A 171 28.35 -11.19 6.06
N PRO A 172 27.58 -12.30 6.09
CA PRO A 172 28.06 -13.57 6.60
C PRO A 172 29.31 -14.05 5.86
N THR A 173 30.17 -14.76 6.58
CA THR A 173 31.29 -15.52 6.02
C THR A 173 30.78 -16.73 5.23
N PRO A 174 31.59 -17.33 4.33
CA PRO A 174 31.20 -18.55 3.62
C PRO A 174 30.75 -19.69 4.55
N GLU A 175 31.38 -19.85 5.70
CA GLU A 175 31.03 -20.85 6.71
C GLU A 175 29.67 -20.56 7.35
N GLN A 176 29.39 -19.28 7.62
CA GLN A 176 28.08 -18.86 8.13
C GLN A 176 26.98 -19.01 7.07
N PHE A 177 27.28 -18.78 5.79
CA PHE A 177 26.35 -19.07 4.71
C PHE A 177 26.04 -20.56 4.61
N ALA A 178 27.06 -21.41 4.68
CA ALA A 178 26.87 -22.86 4.69
C ALA A 178 25.96 -23.30 5.86
N LEU A 179 26.15 -22.73 7.05
CA LEU A 179 25.29 -23.01 8.21
C LEU A 179 23.84 -22.53 7.99
N LEU A 180 23.64 -21.35 7.39
CA LEU A 180 22.31 -20.86 7.05
C LEU A 180 21.63 -21.78 6.02
N ASP A 181 22.33 -22.19 4.97
CA ASP A 181 21.75 -23.03 3.93
C ASP A 181 21.45 -24.44 4.42
N ASP A 182 22.30 -25.02 5.28
CA ASP A 182 22.05 -26.30 5.94
C ASP A 182 20.81 -26.24 6.85
N PHE A 183 20.65 -25.16 7.62
CA PHE A 183 19.43 -24.90 8.39
C PHE A 183 18.18 -24.80 7.50
N LEU A 184 18.29 -24.13 6.35
CA LEU A 184 17.15 -23.94 5.44
C LEU A 184 16.78 -25.21 4.68
N ALA A 185 17.75 -26.09 4.44
CA ALA A 185 17.56 -27.40 3.82
C ALA A 185 16.83 -28.37 4.76
N ASP A 186 17.25 -28.43 6.03
CA ASP A 186 16.61 -29.27 7.06
C ASP A 186 16.34 -28.52 8.36
N PRO A 187 15.28 -27.70 8.42
CA PRO A 187 14.99 -26.94 9.63
C PRO A 187 14.49 -27.81 10.79
N HIS A 188 14.04 -29.04 10.53
CA HIS A 188 13.53 -29.95 11.57
C HIS A 188 14.64 -30.41 12.52
N LYS A 189 15.88 -30.51 12.01
CA LYS A 189 17.08 -30.87 12.77
C LYS A 189 17.51 -29.79 13.76
N TYR A 190 17.22 -28.52 13.47
CA TYR A 190 17.82 -27.38 14.18
C TYR A 190 16.82 -26.55 14.99
N CYS A 191 15.56 -26.52 14.58
CA CYS A 191 14.55 -25.73 15.27
C CYS A 191 14.31 -26.25 16.69
N LEU A 192 14.29 -25.31 17.62
CA LEU A 192 14.12 -25.53 19.05
C LEU A 192 12.67 -25.23 19.48
N THR A 193 12.19 -25.93 20.49
CA THR A 193 10.97 -25.56 21.20
C THR A 193 11.21 -24.30 22.04
N ARG A 194 10.13 -23.78 22.64
CA ARG A 194 10.23 -22.62 23.54
C ARG A 194 11.10 -22.92 24.77
N GLU A 195 10.94 -24.11 25.34
CA GLU A 195 11.64 -24.57 26.54
C GLU A 195 13.13 -24.77 26.28
N GLU A 196 13.49 -25.31 25.11
CA GLU A 196 14.87 -25.48 24.68
C GLU A 196 15.55 -24.14 24.42
N LYS A 197 14.83 -23.19 23.83
CA LYS A 197 15.37 -21.86 23.50
C LYS A 197 15.49 -20.94 24.71
N TRP A 198 14.53 -21.00 25.63
CA TRP A 198 14.51 -20.20 26.85
C TRP A 198 14.21 -21.11 28.05
N PRO A 199 15.23 -21.84 28.53
CA PRO A 199 15.05 -22.70 29.69
C PRO A 199 14.64 -21.84 30.90
N LYS A 200 13.65 -22.32 31.66
CA LYS A 200 13.28 -21.67 32.92
C LYS A 200 14.51 -21.69 33.82
N ARG A 201 14.90 -20.52 34.36
CA ARG A 201 15.93 -20.45 35.39
C ARG A 201 15.45 -21.31 36.57
N THR A 202 16.18 -22.37 36.89
CA THR A 202 16.03 -23.07 38.16
C THR A 202 16.32 -22.07 39.27
N ALA A 203 15.38 -21.90 40.20
CA ALA A 203 15.61 -21.12 41.40
C ALA A 203 16.75 -21.81 42.17
N ALA A 204 17.88 -21.13 42.29
CA ALA A 204 18.96 -21.47 43.21
C ALA A 204 18.71 -20.79 44.55
#